data_AF-A8N2B2-F1
#
_entry.id   AF-A8N2B2-F1
#
_cell.length_a   1.000
_cell.length_b   1.000
_cell.length_c   1.000
_cell.angle_alpha   90.00
_cell.angle_beta   90.00
_cell.angle_gamma   90.00
#
_symmetry.space_group_name_H-M   'P 1'
#
loop_
_entity.id
_entity.type
_entity.pdbx_description
1 polymer ?
#
loop_
_entity_poly.entity_id
_entity_poly.type
_entity_poly.pdbx_seq_one_letter_code
_entity_poly.pdbx_strand_id
1 'polypeptide(L)'
;MTSVHSPLHFLAQVACDTVHPPTSPPCSPSPPPAPSSPADSWQSSASSMDLHIPCTAPDHILQPPQMQPLRHSTSSNSSHTSSDVSSPSPTRRKTAKRHSPDHLSQIKFKQQMRARRQMLMERAMRIKSLDNSPVNDHQLLVLRMVYDQITMYPPESWMVLLAIVIRRAFKQVKNWFSNERQKNKEGRSIRTQTKEGDKVRLRPMALQQWCPEWSDAFFEEVIMIYDYKVLMDLRLVSNDS
;
A
#
# COMPACT_ATOMS: atom_id res chain seq x y z
N MET A 1 31.70 -0.13 -10.77
CA MET A 1 31.26 1.26 -10.99
C MET A 1 29.74 1.26 -11.00
N THR A 2 29.10 1.55 -9.87
CA THR A 2 27.63 1.55 -9.75
C THR A 2 27.11 2.88 -10.26
N SER A 3 26.50 2.87 -11.45
CA SER A 3 25.77 4.03 -11.99
C SER A 3 24.63 4.37 -11.03
N VAL A 4 24.79 5.44 -10.25
CA VAL A 4 23.74 5.97 -9.40
C VAL A 4 22.70 6.57 -10.34
N HIS A 5 21.60 5.85 -10.56
CA HIS A 5 20.52 6.31 -11.42
C HIS A 5 19.86 7.52 -10.75
N SER A 6 20.17 8.70 -11.28
CA SER A 6 19.63 9.99 -10.85
C SER A 6 18.12 10.04 -11.14
N PRO A 7 17.30 10.76 -10.34
CA PRO A 7 15.89 11.03 -10.64
C PRO A 7 15.64 11.60 -12.05
N LEU A 8 16.65 12.25 -12.65
CA LEU A 8 16.62 12.69 -14.04
C LEU A 8 16.45 11.55 -15.05
N HIS A 9 16.96 10.35 -14.75
CA HIS A 9 16.81 9.18 -15.61
C HIS A 9 15.37 8.66 -15.60
N PHE A 10 14.67 8.76 -14.47
CA PHE A 10 13.23 8.49 -14.41
C PHE A 10 12.44 9.49 -15.25
N LEU A 11 12.75 10.79 -15.13
CA LEU A 11 12.13 11.82 -15.98
C LEU A 11 12.36 11.55 -17.46
N ALA A 12 13.57 11.13 -17.85
CA ALA A 12 13.88 10.76 -19.23
C ALA A 12 13.09 9.55 -19.70
N GLN A 13 12.97 8.49 -18.89
CA GLN A 13 12.17 7.30 -19.21
C GLN A 13 10.69 7.66 -19.40
N VAL A 14 10.14 8.44 -18.46
CA VAL A 14 8.75 8.90 -18.48
C VAL A 14 8.47 9.77 -19.71
N ALA A 15 9.45 10.53 -20.18
CA ALA A 15 9.37 11.32 -21.41
C ALA A 15 9.54 10.47 -22.69
N CYS A 16 10.34 9.40 -22.66
CA CYS A 16 10.55 8.51 -23.81
C CYS A 16 9.32 7.66 -24.13
N ASP A 17 8.54 7.24 -23.14
CA ASP A 17 7.30 6.48 -23.35
C ASP A 17 6.21 7.30 -24.09
N THR A 18 6.44 8.60 -24.31
CA THR A 18 5.53 9.50 -25.04
C THR A 18 5.78 9.56 -26.55
N VAL A 19 6.79 8.86 -27.09
CA VAL A 19 7.22 8.99 -28.50
C VAL A 19 6.92 7.74 -29.33
N HIS A 20 5.95 6.90 -28.94
CA HIS A 20 5.41 5.91 -29.88
C HIS A 20 4.29 6.55 -30.71
N PRO A 21 4.52 6.87 -31.99
CA PRO A 21 3.43 7.26 -32.88
C PRO A 21 2.44 6.08 -33.01
N PRO A 22 1.13 6.35 -33.17
CA PRO A 22 0.16 5.31 -33.41
C PRO A 22 0.50 4.60 -34.72
N THR A 23 0.99 3.36 -34.63
CA THR A 23 1.13 2.48 -35.77
C THR A 23 -0.26 2.32 -36.39
N SER A 24 -0.38 2.81 -37.62
CA SER A 24 -1.60 2.80 -38.42
C SER A 24 -2.14 1.37 -38.54
N PRO A 25 -3.46 1.15 -38.43
CA PRO A 25 -4.03 -0.14 -38.76
C PRO A 25 -3.92 -0.38 -40.28
N PRO A 26 -3.54 -1.58 -40.74
CA PRO A 26 -3.57 -1.91 -42.15
C PRO A 26 -5.01 -1.91 -42.68
N CYS A 27 -5.19 -1.17 -43.76
CA CYS A 27 -6.40 -1.05 -44.56
C CYS A 27 -6.71 -2.37 -45.29
N SER A 28 -7.99 -2.80 -45.28
CA SER A 28 -8.75 -3.54 -46.35
C SER A 28 -9.82 -4.47 -45.75
N PRO A 29 -10.85 -4.93 -46.50
CA PRO A 29 -11.69 -4.27 -47.51
C PRO A 29 -13.21 -4.41 -47.20
N SER A 30 -14.04 -3.87 -48.09
CA SER A 30 -15.51 -3.73 -48.17
C SER A 30 -16.46 -4.80 -47.58
N PRO A 31 -17.76 -4.44 -47.33
CA PRO A 31 -18.71 -5.22 -46.53
C PRO A 31 -19.58 -6.19 -47.35
N PRO A 32 -20.06 -7.30 -46.76
CA PRO A 32 -21.20 -8.06 -47.27
C PRO A 32 -22.54 -7.60 -46.64
N PRO A 33 -23.69 -7.95 -47.24
CA PRO A 33 -24.99 -7.33 -46.95
C PRO A 33 -25.66 -7.88 -45.69
N ALA A 34 -26.58 -7.06 -45.17
CA ALA A 34 -27.43 -7.28 -44.00
C ALA A 34 -28.34 -8.51 -44.09
N PRO A 35 -28.67 -9.10 -42.93
CA PRO A 35 -30.01 -9.59 -42.68
C PRO A 35 -30.61 -9.02 -41.37
N SER A 36 -31.76 -8.37 -41.54
CA SER A 36 -32.99 -8.44 -40.74
C SER A 36 -32.92 -8.80 -39.24
N SER A 37 -33.44 -7.87 -38.43
CA SER A 37 -33.84 -8.00 -37.03
C SER A 37 -34.69 -9.25 -36.72
N PRO A 38 -34.65 -9.70 -35.46
CA PRO A 38 -35.87 -9.58 -34.66
C PRO A 38 -35.60 -8.93 -33.29
N ALA A 39 -36.65 -8.23 -32.83
CA ALA A 39 -36.76 -7.66 -31.51
C ALA A 39 -36.98 -8.78 -30.50
N ASP A 40 -36.17 -8.82 -29.43
CA ASP A 40 -36.48 -9.61 -28.24
C ASP A 40 -36.32 -8.78 -26.97
N SER A 41 -37.48 -8.28 -26.55
CA SER A 41 -38.03 -8.36 -25.20
C SER A 41 -37.04 -8.38 -24.03
N TRP A 42 -36.99 -7.24 -23.33
CA TRP A 42 -36.50 -7.15 -21.95
C TRP A 42 -37.47 -7.89 -21.03
N GLN A 43 -37.11 -9.09 -20.57
CA GLN A 43 -37.76 -9.72 -19.42
C GLN A 43 -36.92 -9.53 -18.17
N SER A 44 -37.32 -8.55 -17.37
CA SER A 44 -36.98 -8.46 -15.95
C SER A 44 -37.51 -9.70 -15.24
N SER A 45 -36.61 -10.56 -14.75
CA SER A 45 -36.94 -11.54 -13.71
C SER A 45 -36.34 -11.09 -12.39
N ALA A 46 -37.20 -10.48 -11.57
CA ALA A 46 -36.96 -10.29 -10.15
C ALA A 46 -37.10 -11.66 -9.47
N SER A 47 -35.98 -12.35 -9.25
CA SER A 47 -35.95 -13.48 -8.32
C SER A 47 -35.79 -12.94 -6.90
N SER A 48 -36.93 -12.73 -6.25
CA SER A 48 -37.03 -12.50 -4.81
C SER A 48 -36.54 -13.76 -4.09
N MET A 49 -35.40 -13.70 -3.41
CA MET A 49 -34.98 -14.76 -2.49
C MET A 49 -35.62 -14.49 -1.13
N ASP A 50 -36.76 -15.14 -0.90
CA ASP A 50 -37.37 -15.32 0.40
C ASP A 50 -36.45 -16.17 1.29
N LEU A 51 -35.77 -15.51 2.24
CA LEU A 51 -35.04 -16.14 3.33
C LEU A 51 -35.97 -16.27 4.54
N HIS A 52 -36.87 -17.26 4.49
CA HIS A 52 -37.60 -17.70 5.67
C HIS A 52 -36.67 -18.52 6.57
N ILE A 53 -36.19 -17.93 7.67
CA ILE A 53 -35.57 -18.65 8.77
C ILE A 53 -36.69 -19.02 9.76
N PRO A 54 -37.02 -20.32 9.93
CA PRO A 54 -37.98 -20.73 10.95
C PRO A 54 -37.41 -20.51 12.36
N CYS A 55 -38.09 -19.65 13.13
CA CYS A 55 -37.95 -19.55 14.58
C CYS A 55 -38.55 -20.80 15.23
N THR A 56 -37.71 -21.72 15.68
CA THR A 56 -38.08 -22.72 16.68
C THR A 56 -37.32 -22.45 17.97
N ALA A 57 -38.06 -21.93 18.95
CA ALA A 57 -37.68 -21.96 20.35
C ALA A 57 -37.74 -23.41 20.87
N PRO A 58 -36.86 -23.74 21.82
CA PRO A 58 -37.38 -24.37 23.03
C PRO A 58 -36.90 -23.63 24.28
N ASP A 59 -37.88 -23.39 25.15
CA ASP A 59 -37.69 -23.11 26.58
C ASP A 59 -36.75 -24.13 27.21
N HIS A 60 -35.66 -23.68 27.84
CA HIS A 60 -35.09 -24.36 28.99
C HIS A 60 -34.24 -23.41 29.86
N ILE A 61 -34.81 -23.05 31.01
CA ILE A 61 -34.20 -23.04 32.35
C ILE A 61 -32.99 -22.11 32.58
N LEU A 62 -33.31 -20.97 33.20
CA LEU A 62 -32.60 -20.23 34.25
C LEU A 62 -31.24 -20.79 34.74
N GLN A 63 -30.14 -20.11 34.39
CA GLN A 63 -28.99 -19.92 35.28
C GLN A 63 -28.18 -18.69 34.85
N PRO A 64 -27.93 -17.70 35.73
CA PRO A 64 -27.06 -16.57 35.40
C PRO A 64 -25.58 -16.97 35.52
N PRO A 65 -24.74 -16.76 34.49
CA PRO A 65 -23.30 -16.87 34.66
C PRO A 65 -22.78 -15.63 35.39
N GLN A 66 -22.26 -15.83 36.61
CA GLN A 66 -21.49 -14.84 37.34
C GLN A 66 -20.27 -14.43 36.51
N MET A 67 -20.23 -13.17 36.07
CA MET A 67 -19.03 -12.57 35.51
C MET A 67 -18.02 -12.33 36.63
N GLN A 68 -17.01 -13.20 36.73
CA GLN A 68 -15.80 -12.90 37.48
C GLN A 68 -14.90 -11.98 36.65
N PRO A 69 -14.43 -10.84 37.20
CA PRO A 69 -13.42 -10.03 36.52
C PRO A 69 -12.10 -10.80 36.43
N LEU A 70 -11.57 -10.97 35.21
CA LEU A 70 -10.20 -11.44 35.01
C LEU A 70 -9.24 -10.44 35.65
N ARG A 71 -8.69 -10.82 36.81
CA ARG A 71 -7.60 -10.12 37.48
C ARG A 71 -6.36 -10.14 36.58
N HIS A 72 -5.95 -8.97 36.12
CA HIS A 72 -4.63 -8.79 35.55
C HIS A 72 -3.57 -9.00 36.65
N SER A 73 -2.83 -10.11 36.55
CA SER A 73 -1.66 -10.37 37.38
C SER A 73 -0.59 -9.31 37.11
N THR A 74 -0.35 -8.45 38.09
CA THR A 74 0.87 -7.66 38.23
C THR A 74 1.98 -8.61 38.68
N SER A 75 2.92 -8.91 37.78
CA SER A 75 4.13 -9.67 38.12
C SER A 75 5.12 -8.77 38.87
N SER A 76 4.89 -8.65 40.17
CA SER A 76 5.91 -8.26 41.16
C SER A 76 6.65 -9.54 41.60
N ASN A 77 7.88 -9.74 41.15
CA ASN A 77 8.77 -10.73 41.76
C ASN A 77 9.64 -10.03 42.81
N SER A 78 9.16 -10.08 44.05
CA SER A 78 9.98 -9.95 45.25
C SER A 78 10.67 -11.28 45.58
N SER A 79 11.77 -11.14 46.28
CA SER A 79 12.86 -12.05 46.65
C SER A 79 12.51 -13.20 47.63
N HIS A 80 13.57 -13.96 47.97
CA HIS A 80 13.78 -14.93 49.08
C HIS A 80 13.72 -16.41 48.64
N THR A 81 14.60 -17.37 48.97
CA THR A 81 15.82 -17.55 49.80
C THR A 81 16.30 -18.99 49.46
N SER A 82 17.59 -19.34 49.32
CA SER A 82 18.42 -19.91 50.41
C SER A 82 19.74 -20.52 49.85
N SER A 83 20.81 -20.27 50.62
CA SER A 83 22.00 -21.08 50.98
C SER A 83 22.74 -22.05 50.04
N ASP A 84 24.07 -21.90 50.07
CA ASP A 84 25.17 -22.85 49.81
C ASP A 84 25.40 -23.40 48.39
N VAL A 85 26.44 -22.87 47.73
CA VAL A 85 27.77 -23.50 47.58
C VAL A 85 28.62 -22.58 46.72
N SER A 86 29.79 -22.23 47.23
CA SER A 86 30.82 -21.40 46.61
C SER A 86 31.17 -21.88 45.19
N SER A 87 30.75 -21.12 44.18
CA SER A 87 31.30 -21.20 42.83
C SER A 87 31.51 -19.77 42.31
N PRO A 88 32.73 -19.39 41.90
CA PRO A 88 32.99 -18.07 41.35
C PRO A 88 32.26 -17.96 40.01
N SER A 89 31.11 -17.30 40.04
CA SER A 89 30.37 -16.91 38.85
C SER A 89 31.30 -16.11 37.94
N PRO A 90 31.36 -16.42 36.62
CA PRO A 90 32.09 -15.58 35.69
C PRO A 90 31.41 -14.23 35.71
N THR A 91 32.11 -13.23 36.21
CA THR A 91 31.70 -11.83 36.19
C THR A 91 31.44 -11.50 34.74
N ARG A 92 30.16 -11.55 34.33
CA ARG A 92 29.70 -11.18 33.00
C ARG A 92 29.92 -9.69 32.92
N ARG A 93 31.16 -9.32 32.57
CA ARG A 93 31.56 -7.97 32.21
C ARG A 93 30.58 -7.57 31.13
N LYS A 94 29.57 -6.80 31.50
CA LYS A 94 28.84 -5.93 30.57
C LYS A 94 29.91 -4.98 30.08
N THR A 95 30.66 -5.40 29.07
CA THR A 95 31.48 -4.51 28.27
C THR A 95 30.48 -3.52 27.73
N ALA A 96 30.45 -2.33 28.34
CA ALA A 96 29.80 -1.17 27.79
C ALA A 96 30.36 -1.04 26.38
N LYS A 97 29.61 -1.54 25.39
CA LYS A 97 29.93 -1.37 23.99
C LYS A 97 29.97 0.15 23.82
N ARG A 98 31.19 0.69 23.74
CA ARG A 98 31.41 2.09 23.42
C ARG A 98 30.53 2.38 22.21
N HIS A 99 29.53 3.22 22.41
CA HIS A 99 28.64 3.63 21.34
C HIS A 99 29.54 4.24 20.26
N SER A 100 29.71 3.51 19.16
CA SER A 100 30.35 4.07 17.97
C SER A 100 29.58 5.36 17.62
N PRO A 101 30.27 6.45 17.27
CA PRO A 101 29.64 7.67 16.75
C PRO A 101 28.58 7.37 15.67
N ASP A 102 28.79 6.31 14.87
CA ASP A 102 27.87 5.86 13.81
C ASP A 102 26.55 5.30 14.35
N HIS A 103 26.55 4.74 15.56
CA HIS A 103 25.32 4.23 16.17
C HIS A 103 24.41 5.39 16.62
N LEU A 104 25.01 6.47 17.14
CA LEU A 104 24.25 7.65 17.56
C LEU A 104 23.65 8.38 16.36
N SER A 105 24.39 8.51 15.25
CA SER A 105 23.87 9.09 14.02
C SER A 105 22.72 8.26 13.45
N GLN A 106 22.83 6.93 13.45
CA GLN A 106 21.76 6.05 12.99
C GLN A 106 20.49 6.14 13.85
N ILE A 107 20.62 6.26 15.18
CA ILE A 107 19.46 6.48 16.07
C ILE A 107 18.78 7.81 15.73
N LYS A 108 19.54 8.90 15.62
CA LYS A 108 19.01 10.23 15.30
C LYS A 108 18.28 10.23 13.96
N PHE A 109 18.86 9.60 12.93
CA PHE A 109 18.23 9.44 11.63
C PHE A 109 16.90 8.68 11.72
N LYS A 110 16.87 7.54 12.40
CA LYS A 110 15.63 6.76 12.60
C LYS A 110 14.56 7.55 13.35
N GLN A 111 14.95 8.30 14.36
CA GLN A 111 14.03 9.15 15.13
C GLN A 111 13.45 10.27 14.25
N GLN A 112 14.29 10.94 13.45
CA GLN A 112 13.87 11.97 12.51
C GLN A 112 12.89 11.42 11.46
N MET A 113 13.18 10.24 10.88
CA MET A 113 12.29 9.61 9.92
C MET A 113 10.95 9.22 10.53
N ARG A 114 10.94 8.74 11.78
CA ARG A 114 9.71 8.43 12.51
C ARG A 114 8.86 9.68 12.74
N ALA A 115 9.48 10.79 13.15
CA ALA A 115 8.80 12.07 13.32
C ALA A 115 8.22 12.59 12.00
N ARG A 116 8.99 12.52 10.90
CA ARG A 116 8.50 12.90 9.56
C ARG A 116 7.28 12.07 9.16
N ARG A 117 7.34 10.74 9.30
CA ARG A 117 6.22 9.84 8.99
C ARG A 117 4.98 10.13 9.81
N GLN A 118 5.15 10.46 11.10
CA GLN A 118 4.04 10.84 11.97
C GLN A 118 3.36 12.13 11.49
N MET A 119 4.13 13.17 11.15
CA MET A 119 3.56 14.41 10.60
C MET A 119 2.83 14.18 9.27
N LEU A 120 3.38 13.34 8.40
CA LEU A 120 2.74 12.97 7.13
C LEU A 120 1.45 12.18 7.37
N MET A 121 1.46 11.24 8.32
CA MET A 121 0.27 10.49 8.71
C MET A 121 -0.83 11.44 9.19
N GLU A 122 -0.51 12.37 10.09
CA GLU A 122 -1.46 13.37 10.57
C GLU A 122 -1.99 14.27 9.45
N ARG A 123 -1.15 14.62 8.47
CA ARG A 123 -1.58 15.35 7.27
C ARG A 123 -2.54 14.50 6.42
N ALA A 124 -2.22 13.24 6.17
CA ALA A 124 -3.07 12.34 5.39
C ALA A 124 -4.43 12.06 6.07
N MET A 125 -4.43 11.94 7.40
CA MET A 125 -5.66 11.73 8.19
C MET A 125 -6.59 12.96 8.18
N ARG A 126 -6.06 14.16 7.90
CA ARG A 126 -6.87 15.37 7.73
C ARG A 126 -7.58 15.46 6.39
N ILE A 127 -7.19 14.64 5.42
CA ILE A 127 -7.85 14.61 4.10
C ILE A 127 -9.22 13.96 4.26
N LYS A 128 -10.26 14.79 4.19
CA LYS A 128 -11.64 14.32 4.18
C LYS A 128 -12.05 14.03 2.73
N SER A 129 -12.50 12.83 2.48
CA SER A 129 -13.18 12.43 1.25
C SER A 129 -14.48 11.75 1.63
N LEU A 130 -15.50 11.88 0.76
CA LEU A 130 -16.77 11.20 0.99
C LEU A 130 -16.54 9.69 1.10
N ASP A 131 -17.06 9.09 2.17
CA ASP A 131 -16.95 7.66 2.40
C ASP A 131 -17.61 6.91 1.23
N ASN A 132 -16.94 5.87 0.73
CA ASN A 132 -17.37 5.07 -0.43
C ASN A 132 -17.46 5.82 -1.77
N SER A 133 -16.98 7.06 -1.87
CA SER A 133 -16.83 7.69 -3.18
C SER A 133 -15.88 6.83 -4.05
N PRO A 134 -16.19 6.62 -5.33
CA PRO A 134 -15.27 5.96 -6.25
C PRO A 134 -14.01 6.81 -6.44
N VAL A 135 -12.93 6.14 -6.81
CA VAL A 135 -11.67 6.75 -7.21
C VAL A 135 -11.86 7.34 -8.61
N ASN A 136 -11.46 8.60 -8.83
CA ASN A 136 -11.50 9.22 -10.16
C ASN A 136 -10.46 8.58 -11.09
N ASP A 137 -10.62 8.68 -12.41
CA ASP A 137 -9.71 8.10 -13.42
C ASP A 137 -8.26 8.54 -13.21
N HIS A 138 -8.01 9.83 -12.96
CA HIS A 138 -6.68 10.35 -12.60
C HIS A 138 -6.07 9.61 -11.40
N GLN A 139 -6.82 9.51 -10.31
CA GLN A 139 -6.38 8.87 -9.07
C GLN A 139 -6.16 7.36 -9.30
N LEU A 140 -7.01 6.74 -10.12
CA LEU A 140 -6.93 5.32 -10.46
C LEU A 140 -5.65 5.02 -11.24
N LEU A 141 -5.27 5.87 -12.21
CA LEU A 141 -4.04 5.71 -12.99
C LEU A 141 -2.80 5.75 -12.11
N VAL A 142 -2.74 6.66 -11.12
CA VAL A 142 -1.62 6.72 -10.17
C VAL A 142 -1.58 5.48 -9.27
N LEU A 143 -2.73 5.05 -8.73
CA LEU A 143 -2.80 3.84 -7.91
C LEU A 143 -2.40 2.57 -8.68
N ARG A 144 -2.83 2.46 -9.93
CA ARG A 144 -2.45 1.38 -10.85
C ARG A 144 -0.96 1.37 -11.13
N MET A 145 -0.38 2.52 -11.45
CA MET A 145 1.07 2.62 -11.65
C MET A 145 1.82 2.07 -10.44
N VAL A 146 1.46 2.47 -9.21
CA VAL A 146 2.12 1.92 -8.03
C VAL A 146 1.91 0.41 -7.91
N TYR A 147 0.68 -0.08 -8.09
CA TYR A 147 0.36 -1.50 -7.92
C TYR A 147 1.07 -2.41 -8.94
N ASP A 148 1.05 -2.02 -10.21
CA ASP A 148 1.53 -2.80 -11.33
C ASP A 148 3.05 -2.68 -11.47
N GLN A 149 3.59 -1.48 -11.25
CA GLN A 149 4.99 -1.18 -11.55
C GLN A 149 5.91 -1.18 -10.32
N ILE A 150 5.39 -0.81 -9.15
CA ILE A 150 6.21 -0.63 -7.93
C ILE A 150 5.98 -1.76 -6.94
N THR A 151 4.79 -1.87 -6.38
CA THR A 151 4.48 -2.81 -5.32
C THR A 151 2.98 -3.03 -5.15
N MET A 152 2.58 -4.29 -4.98
CA MET A 152 1.23 -4.66 -4.55
C MET A 152 1.02 -4.47 -3.03
N TYR A 153 2.10 -4.28 -2.29
CA TYR A 153 2.14 -4.24 -0.83
C TYR A 153 2.90 -3.00 -0.34
N PRO A 154 2.42 -1.79 -0.69
CA PRO A 154 3.06 -0.58 -0.22
C PRO A 154 3.08 -0.56 1.32
N PRO A 155 4.22 -0.22 1.94
CA PRO A 155 4.27 0.00 3.38
C PRO A 155 3.38 1.19 3.77
N GLU A 156 3.09 1.30 5.06
CA GLU A 156 2.21 2.35 5.56
C GLU A 156 2.70 3.77 5.23
N SER A 157 4.01 4.04 5.35
CA SER A 157 4.60 5.33 4.98
C SER A 157 4.31 5.70 3.52
N TRP A 158 4.37 4.73 2.60
CA TRP A 158 4.11 4.95 1.19
C TRP A 158 2.62 5.12 0.89
N MET A 159 1.74 4.40 1.59
CA MET A 159 0.29 4.63 1.49
C MET A 159 -0.11 6.02 1.98
N VAL A 160 0.56 6.54 3.02
CA VAL A 160 0.39 7.92 3.51
C VAL A 160 0.81 8.94 2.45
N LEU A 161 1.99 8.74 1.83
CA LEU A 161 2.48 9.61 0.76
C LEU A 161 1.52 9.62 -0.43
N LEU A 162 1.06 8.44 -0.85
CA LEU A 162 0.04 8.31 -1.90
C LEU A 162 -1.21 9.11 -1.57
N ALA A 163 -1.80 8.90 -0.39
CA ALA A 163 -3.00 9.59 0.07
C ALA A 163 -2.85 11.12 -0.04
N ILE A 164 -1.69 11.66 0.33
CA ILE A 164 -1.39 13.09 0.22
C ILE A 164 -1.33 13.54 -1.24
N VAL A 165 -0.61 12.82 -2.10
CA VAL A 165 -0.39 13.19 -3.50
C VAL A 165 -1.70 13.18 -4.29
N ILE A 166 -2.44 12.07 -4.26
CA ILE A 166 -3.71 11.94 -5.00
C ILE A 166 -4.90 12.61 -4.28
N ARG A 167 -4.64 13.26 -3.13
CA ARG A 167 -5.62 13.93 -2.27
C ARG A 167 -6.82 13.05 -1.92
N ARG A 168 -6.54 11.82 -1.50
CA ARG A 168 -7.57 10.83 -1.14
C ARG A 168 -7.41 10.42 0.32
N ALA A 169 -8.50 10.10 1.02
CA ALA A 169 -8.38 9.64 2.40
C ALA A 169 -7.52 8.38 2.49
N PHE A 170 -6.65 8.35 3.48
CA PHE A 170 -5.70 7.25 3.73
C PHE A 170 -6.39 5.87 3.82
N LYS A 171 -7.54 5.80 4.50
CA LYS A 171 -8.34 4.56 4.60
C LYS A 171 -8.78 4.03 3.23
N GLN A 172 -9.16 4.91 2.32
CA GLN A 172 -9.58 4.52 0.97
C GLN A 172 -8.41 3.98 0.16
N VAL A 173 -7.21 4.57 0.29
CA VAL A 173 -5.99 4.04 -0.34
C VAL A 173 -5.70 2.63 0.17
N LYS A 174 -5.73 2.42 1.50
CA LYS A 174 -5.55 1.07 2.11
C LYS A 174 -6.56 0.06 1.56
N ASN A 175 -7.84 0.42 1.53
CA ASN A 175 -8.91 -0.43 1.04
C ASN A 175 -8.73 -0.76 -0.44
N TRP A 176 -8.36 0.22 -1.26
CA TRP A 176 -8.13 0.02 -2.69
C TRP A 176 -7.04 -1.04 -2.93
N PHE A 177 -5.87 -0.91 -2.30
CA PHE A 177 -4.80 -1.91 -2.43
C PHE A 177 -5.22 -3.28 -1.88
N SER A 178 -6.05 -3.32 -0.84
CA SER A 178 -6.60 -4.58 -0.31
C SER A 178 -7.50 -5.28 -1.33
N ASN A 179 -8.47 -4.54 -1.88
CA ASN A 179 -9.41 -5.05 -2.88
C ASN A 179 -8.68 -5.49 -4.15
N GLU A 180 -7.70 -4.69 -4.59
CA GLU A 180 -6.96 -4.98 -5.81
C GLU A 180 -6.13 -6.27 -5.70
N ARG A 181 -5.61 -6.60 -4.51
CA ARG A 181 -4.94 -7.90 -4.25
C ARG A 181 -5.91 -9.07 -4.15
N GLN A 182 -7.15 -8.84 -3.73
CA GLN A 182 -8.17 -9.90 -3.70
C GLN A 182 -8.63 -10.23 -5.12
N LYS A 183 -8.80 -9.19 -5.96
CA LYS A 183 -9.14 -9.32 -7.38
C LYS A 183 -8.00 -9.95 -8.18
N ASN A 184 -6.78 -9.44 -8.01
CA ASN A 184 -5.61 -9.94 -8.72
C ASN A 184 -4.65 -10.58 -7.72
N LYS A 185 -4.61 -11.91 -7.71
CA LYS A 185 -3.76 -12.68 -6.80
C LYS A 185 -2.35 -12.91 -7.34
N GLU A 186 -2.09 -12.47 -8.56
CA GLU A 186 -0.88 -12.76 -9.30
C GLU A 186 0.06 -11.56 -9.34
N GLY A 187 1.35 -11.85 -9.24
CA GLY A 187 2.39 -10.84 -9.34
C GLY A 187 3.68 -11.28 -8.68
N ARG A 188 4.76 -11.30 -9.47
CA ARG A 188 6.09 -11.54 -8.92
C ARG A 188 6.52 -10.31 -8.12
N SER A 189 7.08 -10.55 -6.94
CA SER A 189 7.68 -9.51 -6.11
C SER A 189 8.99 -9.99 -5.50
N ILE A 190 9.93 -9.06 -5.37
CA ILE A 190 11.26 -9.25 -4.81
C ILE A 190 11.29 -8.55 -3.45
N ARG A 191 11.67 -9.28 -2.40
CA ARG A 191 11.84 -8.70 -1.07
C ARG A 191 13.13 -7.90 -1.03
N THR A 192 13.04 -6.65 -0.59
CA THR A 192 14.20 -5.76 -0.41
C THR A 192 14.01 -4.90 0.84
N GLN A 193 14.98 -4.05 1.13
CA GLN A 193 14.96 -3.11 2.25
C GLN A 193 15.10 -1.67 1.74
N THR A 194 14.32 -0.75 2.28
CA THR A 194 14.45 0.68 1.96
C THR A 194 15.64 1.31 2.71
N LYS A 195 16.03 2.53 2.34
CA LYS A 195 17.07 3.30 3.05
C LYS A 195 16.72 3.56 4.53
N GLU A 196 15.44 3.60 4.86
CA GLU A 196 14.93 3.75 6.22
C GLU A 196 14.96 2.44 7.03
N GLY A 197 15.23 1.31 6.35
CA GLY A 197 15.31 -0.01 6.95
C GLY A 197 14.02 -0.82 6.89
N ASP A 198 12.99 -0.36 6.16
CA ASP A 198 11.73 -1.08 6.04
C ASP A 198 11.85 -2.24 5.05
N LYS A 199 11.27 -3.38 5.41
CA LYS A 199 11.17 -4.53 4.52
C LYS A 199 10.02 -4.30 3.55
N VAL A 200 10.31 -4.20 2.26
CA VAL A 200 9.32 -3.95 1.20
C VAL A 200 9.36 -5.06 0.15
N ARG A 201 8.25 -5.22 -0.57
CA ARG A 201 8.12 -6.16 -1.70
C ARG A 201 7.95 -5.36 -2.97
N LEU A 202 8.97 -5.31 -3.81
CA LEU A 202 8.93 -4.53 -5.04
C LEU A 202 8.73 -5.44 -6.25
N ARG A 203 8.07 -4.93 -7.28
CA ARG A 203 7.99 -5.56 -8.60
C ARG A 203 9.40 -5.57 -9.22
N PRO A 204 9.74 -6.58 -10.05
CA PRO A 204 11.03 -6.61 -10.74
C PRO A 204 11.31 -5.34 -11.56
N MET A 205 10.28 -4.77 -12.18
CA MET A 205 10.40 -3.58 -13.02
C MET A 205 10.94 -2.37 -12.25
N ALA A 206 10.42 -2.10 -11.04
CA ALA A 206 10.89 -1.02 -10.18
C ALA A 206 12.39 -1.14 -9.78
N LEU A 207 12.90 -2.36 -9.67
CA LEU A 207 14.31 -2.60 -9.31
C LEU A 207 15.23 -2.54 -10.54
N GLN A 208 14.76 -3.01 -11.69
CA GLN A 208 15.56 -3.08 -12.92
C GLN A 208 15.64 -1.75 -13.65
N GLN A 209 14.55 -0.99 -13.69
CA GLN A 209 14.45 0.21 -14.54
C GLN A 209 14.74 1.51 -13.80
N TRP A 210 14.45 1.59 -12.50
CA TRP A 210 14.44 2.89 -11.80
C TRP A 210 15.58 3.03 -10.83
N CYS A 211 15.53 2.31 -9.71
CA CYS A 211 16.54 2.44 -8.67
C CYS A 211 16.60 1.16 -7.82
N PRO A 212 17.81 0.66 -7.49
CA PRO A 212 17.96 -0.45 -6.56
C PRO A 212 17.70 -0.02 -5.10
N GLU A 213 17.90 1.25 -4.75
CA GLU A 213 17.79 1.76 -3.38
C GLU A 213 16.57 2.65 -3.18
N TRP A 214 15.45 2.03 -2.79
CA TRP A 214 14.21 2.75 -2.52
C TRP A 214 14.22 3.45 -1.15
N SER A 215 13.60 4.62 -1.09
CA SER A 215 13.42 5.42 0.12
C SER A 215 12.04 6.07 0.12
N ASP A 216 11.58 6.60 1.26
CA ASP A 216 10.32 7.35 1.30
C ASP A 216 10.38 8.58 0.39
N ALA A 217 11.53 9.27 0.35
CA ALA A 217 11.72 10.46 -0.46
C ALA A 217 11.71 10.14 -1.97
N PHE A 218 12.43 9.09 -2.38
CA PHE A 218 12.44 8.67 -3.78
C PHE A 218 11.06 8.20 -4.24
N PHE A 219 10.36 7.44 -3.40
CA PHE A 219 8.99 7.03 -3.68
C PHE A 219 8.07 8.25 -3.86
N GLU A 220 8.14 9.24 -2.97
CA GLU A 220 7.38 10.49 -3.05
C GLU A 220 7.62 11.25 -4.37
N GLU A 221 8.87 11.38 -4.79
CA GLU A 221 9.25 12.03 -6.05
C GLU A 221 8.65 11.31 -7.27
N VAL A 222 8.80 9.98 -7.33
CA VAL A 222 8.28 9.15 -8.41
C VAL A 222 6.77 9.31 -8.55
N ILE A 223 6.02 9.25 -7.44
CA ILE A 223 4.56 9.38 -7.48
C ILE A 223 4.13 10.81 -7.84
N MET A 224 4.85 11.85 -7.38
CA MET A 224 4.53 13.24 -7.72
C MET A 224 4.76 13.55 -9.19
N ILE A 225 5.87 13.09 -9.76
CA ILE A 225 6.17 13.26 -11.17
C ILE A 225 5.12 12.55 -12.03
N TYR A 226 4.76 11.32 -11.67
CA TYR A 226 3.75 10.56 -12.40
C TYR A 226 2.35 11.18 -12.26
N ASP A 227 1.96 11.61 -11.06
CA ASP A 227 0.70 12.33 -10.82
C ASP A 227 0.59 13.58 -11.71
N TYR A 228 1.67 14.37 -11.79
CA TYR A 228 1.73 15.52 -12.67
C TYR A 228 1.59 15.13 -14.15
N LYS A 229 2.30 14.09 -14.60
CA LYS A 229 2.18 13.59 -15.98
C LYS A 229 0.73 13.22 -16.32
N VAL A 230 0.07 12.43 -15.47
CA VAL A 230 -1.33 12.03 -15.70
C VAL A 230 -2.24 13.26 -15.77
N LEU A 231 -2.02 14.27 -14.92
CA LEU A 231 -2.79 15.52 -14.97
C LEU A 231 -2.57 16.29 -16.28
N MET A 232 -1.36 16.25 -16.86
CA MET A 232 -1.10 16.89 -18.15
C MET A 232 -1.73 16.12 -19.30
N ASP A 233 -1.58 14.79 -19.32
CA ASP A 233 -2.13 13.93 -20.38
C ASP A 233 -3.65 14.06 -20.46
N LEU A 234 -4.35 14.06 -19.31
CA LEU A 234 -5.81 14.22 -19.28
C LEU A 234 -6.29 15.61 -19.74
N ARG A 235 -5.48 16.67 -19.55
CA ARG A 235 -5.80 18.01 -20.06
C ARG A 235 -5.67 18.10 -21.57
N LEU A 236 -4.67 17.44 -22.15
CA LEU A 236 -4.46 17.41 -23.59
C LEU A 236 -5.62 16.71 -24.29
N VAL A 237 -6.04 15.54 -23.80
CA VAL A 237 -7.17 14.78 -24.36
C VAL A 237 -8.48 15.59 -24.31
N SER A 238 -8.66 16.42 -23.29
CA SER A 238 -9.86 17.26 -23.13
C SER A 238 -9.90 18.47 -24.09
N ASN A 239 -8.77 18.86 -24.69
CA ASN A 239 -8.70 19.97 -25.64
C ASN A 239 -8.89 19.53 -27.10
N ASP A 240 -8.70 18.23 -27.39
CA ASP A 240 -8.85 17.64 -28.73
C ASP A 240 -10.25 17.01 -28.97
N SER A 241 -11.14 17.07 -27.97
CA SER A 241 -12.53 16.56 -28.03
C SER A 241 -13.54 17.70 -28.15
#